data_AF-A0A0R0BPH1-F1
#
_entry.id   AF-A0A0R0BPH1-F1
#
_cell.length_a   1.000
_cell.length_b   1.000
_cell.length_c   1.000
_cell.angle_alpha   90.00
_cell.angle_beta   90.00
_cell.angle_gamma   90.00
#
_symmetry.space_group_name_H-M   'P 1'
#
loop_
_entity.id
_entity.type
_entity.pdbx_description
1 polymer ?
#
loop_
_entity_poly.entity_id
_entity_poly.type
_entity_poly.pdbx_seq_one_letter_code
_entity_poly.pdbx_strand_id
1 'polypeptide(L)'
;MNLRIASLILLAALHGALLAPTHAQTRAQGQQPATVEDDDAGSGFEPPETNGGEMGFSTAALVANMRLCGAGEPQLTAFYNREKRSGFSLYLNDPSFNSEFDKGFVLGTQHMQVAHQRGYAKPDQRMCQALGMRLNNTR
;
A
#
# COMPACT_ATOMS: atom_id res chain seq x y z
N MET A 1 55.85 1.63 29.42
CA MET A 1 55.56 1.18 28.03
C MET A 1 54.05 1.19 27.84
N ASN A 2 53.43 1.74 26.79
CA ASN A 2 53.79 2.85 25.89
C ASN A 2 52.46 3.39 25.32
N LEU A 3 52.28 4.72 25.26
CA LEU A 3 51.12 5.34 24.58
C LEU A 3 51.28 5.27 23.04
N ARG A 4 50.20 4.95 22.31
CA ARG A 4 49.64 5.62 21.10
C ARG A 4 48.20 5.11 20.94
N ILE A 5 47.14 5.86 20.62
CA ILE A 5 46.96 7.30 20.33
C ILE A 5 47.57 7.79 19.00
N ALA A 6 46.78 7.66 17.93
CA ALA A 6 46.70 8.47 16.71
C ALA A 6 45.35 8.08 16.04
N SER A 7 44.36 8.92 15.74
CA SER A 7 44.26 10.38 15.57
C SER A 7 45.10 10.96 14.44
N LEU A 8 44.50 11.02 13.24
CA LEU A 8 44.71 11.97 12.14
C LEU A 8 43.45 11.87 11.25
N ILE A 9 42.48 12.80 11.20
CA ILE A 9 42.43 14.27 11.07
C ILE A 9 42.44 14.75 9.60
N LEU A 10 41.26 15.23 9.19
CA LEU A 10 40.92 16.28 8.20
C LEU A 10 41.44 16.21 6.75
N LEU A 11 40.52 16.40 5.81
CA LEU A 11 40.20 17.70 5.19
C LEU A 11 38.67 17.72 4.98
N ALA A 12 37.83 18.70 5.35
CA ALA A 12 37.91 20.17 5.32
C ALA A 12 38.12 20.73 3.89
N ALA A 13 37.34 21.66 3.35
CA ALA A 13 36.01 22.20 3.71
C ALA A 13 35.33 22.61 2.36
N LEU A 14 34.26 23.40 2.22
CA LEU A 14 34.07 24.78 2.70
C LEU A 14 32.59 25.19 2.45
N HIS A 15 31.96 25.84 3.45
CA HIS A 15 31.06 27.01 3.33
C HIS A 15 29.73 26.78 2.56
N GLY A 16 28.54 27.02 3.11
CA GLY A 16 28.10 28.09 4.01
C GLY A 16 26.78 28.64 3.42
N ALA A 17 25.88 29.29 4.14
CA ALA A 17 25.89 29.76 5.52
C ALA A 17 24.47 29.64 6.13
N LEU A 18 24.32 30.12 7.36
CA LEU A 18 23.05 30.26 8.08
C LEU A 18 22.02 31.05 7.26
N LEU A 19 20.73 30.73 7.43
CA LEU A 19 19.68 31.65 7.95
C LEU A 19 18.27 31.10 7.65
N ALA A 20 17.55 30.72 8.71
CA ALA A 20 16.11 30.98 8.82
C ALA A 20 15.97 32.28 9.66
N PRO A 21 15.01 33.19 9.40
CA PRO A 21 13.60 32.86 9.67
C PRO A 21 12.51 33.57 8.80
N THR A 22 11.26 33.12 9.01
CA THR A 22 9.98 33.87 8.93
C THR A 22 9.57 34.68 7.69
N HIS A 23 8.45 34.21 7.09
CA HIS A 23 7.32 34.96 6.52
C HIS A 23 7.53 36.25 5.69
N ALA A 24 7.19 36.15 4.40
CA ALA A 24 6.55 37.24 3.66
C ALA A 24 5.48 36.66 2.71
N GLN A 25 4.22 37.09 2.86
CA GLN A 25 3.23 36.93 1.79
C GLN A 25 3.49 37.99 0.73
N THR A 26 3.64 37.57 -0.54
CA THR A 26 3.37 38.47 -1.67
C THR A 26 2.59 37.71 -2.73
N ARG A 27 1.32 38.07 -2.89
CA ARG A 27 0.44 37.58 -3.95
C ARG A 27 0.74 38.36 -5.22
N ALA A 28 1.42 37.74 -6.18
CA ALA A 28 1.52 38.24 -7.55
C ALA A 28 0.92 37.19 -8.50
N GLN A 29 0.11 37.65 -9.45
CA GLN A 29 -0.64 36.79 -10.38
C GLN A 29 0.26 36.31 -11.53
N GLY A 30 -0.10 35.21 -12.19
CA GLY A 30 0.35 34.96 -13.56
C GLY A 30 1.31 33.81 -13.82
N GLN A 31 1.42 32.83 -12.91
CA GLN A 31 1.79 31.48 -13.34
C GLN A 31 0.58 30.58 -13.08
N GLN A 32 -0.10 30.15 -14.14
CA GLN A 32 -1.01 29.03 -14.08
C GLN A 32 -0.20 27.88 -13.46
N PRO A 33 -0.67 27.21 -12.38
CA PRO A 33 -0.02 25.98 -11.98
C PRO A 33 -0.02 25.12 -13.24
N ALA A 34 1.17 24.60 -13.61
CA ALA A 34 1.23 23.63 -14.69
C ALA A 34 0.10 22.63 -14.42
N THR A 35 -0.74 22.39 -15.43
CA THR A 35 -1.69 21.29 -15.36
C THR A 35 -0.89 20.13 -14.83
N VAL A 36 -1.22 19.68 -13.61
CA VAL A 36 -0.83 18.35 -13.21
C VAL A 36 -1.48 17.52 -14.28
N GLU A 37 -0.66 17.05 -15.22
CA GLU A 37 -1.06 15.96 -16.08
C GLU A 37 -1.45 14.90 -15.05
N ASP A 38 -2.76 14.67 -14.92
CA ASP A 38 -3.24 13.43 -14.37
C ASP A 38 -2.56 12.39 -15.24
N ASP A 39 -1.49 11.80 -14.70
CA ASP A 39 -0.85 10.60 -15.21
C ASP A 39 -1.89 9.49 -15.05
N ASP A 40 -2.87 9.53 -15.95
CA ASP A 40 -3.91 8.54 -16.21
C ASP A 40 -3.29 7.25 -16.79
N ALA A 41 -1.95 7.20 -16.82
CA ALA A 41 -1.16 6.05 -16.36
C ALA A 41 -1.49 5.65 -14.90
N GLY A 42 -2.78 5.36 -14.65
CA GLY A 42 -3.20 4.56 -13.53
C GLY A 42 -2.29 3.33 -13.44
N SER A 43 -1.80 3.02 -12.23
CA SER A 43 -0.73 2.05 -12.00
C SER A 43 -0.91 0.82 -12.88
N GLY A 44 0.07 0.50 -13.74
CA GLY A 44 -0.02 -0.44 -14.87
C GLY A 44 -0.35 -1.89 -14.51
N PHE A 45 -1.53 -2.07 -13.95
CA PHE A 45 -2.16 -3.26 -13.43
C PHE A 45 -3.56 -3.28 -14.04
N GLU A 46 -3.73 -4.02 -15.12
CA GLU A 46 -5.07 -4.28 -15.65
C GLU A 46 -5.85 -5.08 -14.59
N PRO A 47 -7.09 -4.68 -14.23
CA PRO A 47 -7.91 -5.47 -13.32
C PRO A 47 -8.21 -6.84 -13.99
N PRO A 48 -8.25 -7.93 -13.22
CA PRO A 48 -8.53 -9.25 -13.78
C PRO A 48 -9.97 -9.35 -14.26
N GLU A 49 -10.20 -9.97 -15.42
CA GLU A 49 -11.52 -10.08 -16.06
C GLU A 49 -12.34 -11.33 -15.64
N THR A 50 -11.81 -12.16 -14.74
CA THR A 50 -12.44 -13.42 -14.31
C THR A 50 -13.08 -13.26 -12.92
N ASN A 51 -14.24 -13.89 -12.68
CA ASN A 51 -14.92 -13.88 -11.37
C ASN A 51 -13.99 -14.30 -10.22
N GLY A 52 -13.14 -15.30 -10.48
CA GLY A 52 -12.08 -15.69 -9.55
C GLY A 52 -11.08 -14.56 -9.31
N GLY A 53 -10.50 -14.02 -10.39
CA GLY A 53 -9.51 -12.96 -10.33
C GLY A 53 -10.01 -11.69 -9.63
N GLU A 54 -11.19 -11.18 -9.98
CA GLU A 54 -11.79 -9.99 -9.35
C GLU A 54 -11.96 -10.17 -7.84
N MET A 55 -12.45 -11.34 -7.42
CA MET A 55 -12.63 -11.65 -6.02
C MET A 55 -11.29 -11.83 -5.30
N GLY A 56 -10.29 -12.43 -5.95
CA GLY A 56 -8.93 -12.52 -5.43
C GLY A 56 -8.30 -11.14 -5.22
N PHE A 57 -8.39 -10.26 -6.22
CA PHE A 57 -7.89 -8.89 -6.18
C PHE A 57 -8.56 -8.08 -5.06
N SER A 58 -9.89 -8.16 -4.96
CA SER A 58 -10.67 -7.53 -3.89
C SER A 58 -10.32 -8.09 -2.51
N THR A 59 -10.07 -9.40 -2.40
CA THR A 59 -9.62 -10.05 -1.16
C THR A 59 -8.24 -9.53 -0.74
N ALA A 60 -7.32 -9.30 -1.69
CA ALA A 60 -6.02 -8.71 -1.40
C ALA A 60 -6.12 -7.25 -0.92
N ALA A 61 -7.02 -6.45 -1.50
CA ALA A 61 -7.32 -5.10 -1.01
C ALA A 61 -7.81 -5.10 0.45
N LEU A 62 -8.66 -6.06 0.83
CA LEU A 62 -9.13 -6.22 2.20
C LEU A 62 -8.00 -6.69 3.14
N VAL A 63 -7.23 -7.71 2.74
CA VAL A 63 -6.11 -8.25 3.51
C VAL A 63 -5.02 -7.19 3.76
N ALA A 64 -4.67 -6.40 2.75
CA ALA A 64 -3.67 -5.34 2.88
C ALA A 64 -4.10 -4.27 3.89
N ASN A 65 -5.36 -3.81 3.82
CA ASN A 65 -5.88 -2.83 4.77
C ASN A 65 -6.07 -3.43 6.17
N MET A 66 -6.50 -4.69 6.29
CA MET A 66 -6.56 -5.42 7.56
C MET A 66 -5.20 -5.52 8.24
N ARG A 67 -4.13 -5.79 7.48
CA ARG A 67 -2.76 -5.81 7.98
C ARG A 67 -2.34 -4.43 8.52
N LEU A 68 -2.63 -3.34 7.80
CA LEU A 68 -2.39 -1.97 8.29
C LEU A 68 -3.19 -1.62 9.55
N CYS A 69 -4.38 -2.22 9.73
CA CYS A 69 -5.19 -2.10 10.94
C CYS A 69 -4.70 -2.99 12.11
N GLY A 70 -3.58 -3.71 11.96
CA GLY A 70 -2.98 -4.52 13.02
C GLY A 70 -3.42 -5.99 13.08
N ALA A 71 -4.10 -6.50 12.04
CA ALA A 71 -4.44 -7.93 11.97
C ALA A 71 -3.19 -8.79 11.73
N GLY A 72 -3.05 -9.87 12.51
CA GLY A 72 -1.93 -10.81 12.38
C GLY A 72 -2.13 -11.85 11.27
N GLU A 73 -1.04 -12.36 10.71
CA GLU A 73 -1.03 -13.32 9.58
C GLU A 73 -1.96 -14.55 9.73
N PRO A 74 -2.16 -15.16 10.92
CA PRO A 74 -3.13 -16.25 11.07
C PRO A 74 -4.57 -15.82 10.76
N GLN A 75 -4.95 -14.58 11.12
CA GLN A 75 -6.28 -14.03 10.86
C GLN A 75 -6.45 -13.69 9.37
N LEU A 76 -5.39 -13.13 8.75
CA LEU A 76 -5.37 -12.81 7.33
C LEU A 76 -5.44 -14.08 6.45
N THR A 77 -4.70 -15.13 6.84
CA THR A 77 -4.73 -16.44 6.19
C THR A 77 -6.11 -17.10 6.29
N ALA A 78 -6.75 -17.05 7.47
CA ALA A 78 -8.11 -17.53 7.64
C ALA A 78 -9.10 -16.75 6.76
N PHE A 79 -8.93 -15.42 6.65
CA PHE A 79 -9.78 -14.56 5.83
C PHE A 79 -9.68 -14.89 4.35
N TYR A 80 -8.46 -14.95 3.81
CA TYR A 80 -8.18 -15.37 2.44
C TYR A 80 -8.81 -16.74 2.12
N ASN A 81 -8.62 -17.74 3.00
CA ASN A 81 -9.17 -19.09 2.81
C ASN A 81 -10.71 -19.10 2.87
N ARG A 82 -11.32 -18.26 3.71
CA ARG A 82 -12.79 -18.11 3.75
C ARG A 82 -13.31 -17.49 2.47
N GLU A 83 -12.79 -16.35 2.04
CA GLU A 83 -13.28 -15.68 0.81
C GLU A 83 -13.10 -16.59 -0.42
N LYS A 84 -11.96 -17.29 -0.53
CA LYS A 84 -11.73 -18.27 -1.62
C LYS A 84 -12.76 -19.39 -1.63
N ARG A 85 -13.04 -20.00 -0.46
CA ARG A 85 -14.05 -21.07 -0.32
C ARG A 85 -15.46 -20.57 -0.60
N SER A 86 -15.81 -19.37 -0.11
CA SER A 86 -17.10 -18.75 -0.36
C SER A 86 -17.29 -18.45 -1.86
N GLY A 87 -16.28 -17.88 -2.52
CA GLY A 87 -16.28 -17.64 -3.96
C GLY A 87 -16.40 -18.93 -4.78
N PHE A 88 -15.62 -19.95 -4.47
CA PHE A 88 -15.74 -21.26 -5.15
C PHE A 88 -17.14 -21.86 -5.00
N SER A 89 -17.81 -21.62 -3.86
CA SER A 89 -19.18 -22.08 -3.62
C SER A 89 -20.24 -21.28 -4.38
N LEU A 90 -19.95 -20.03 -4.77
CA LEU A 90 -20.79 -19.20 -5.63
C LEU A 90 -20.59 -19.52 -7.11
N TYR A 91 -19.36 -19.89 -7.50
CA TYR A 91 -18.94 -20.15 -8.88
C TYR A 91 -18.58 -21.62 -9.11
N LEU A 92 -19.36 -22.57 -8.57
CA LEU A 92 -19.11 -24.02 -8.66
C LEU A 92 -18.96 -24.56 -10.10
N ASN A 93 -19.49 -23.84 -11.10
CA ASN A 93 -19.40 -24.19 -12.52
C ASN A 93 -18.14 -23.64 -13.21
N ASP A 94 -17.31 -22.85 -12.53
CA ASP A 94 -16.05 -22.33 -13.03
C ASP A 94 -14.88 -23.19 -12.49
N PRO A 95 -14.33 -24.13 -13.29
CA PRO A 95 -13.21 -24.97 -12.86
C PRO A 95 -11.90 -24.18 -12.69
N SER A 96 -11.81 -22.97 -13.26
CA SER A 96 -10.64 -22.09 -13.17
C SER A 96 -10.67 -21.18 -11.94
N PHE A 97 -11.82 -21.04 -11.28
CA PHE A 97 -12.06 -20.09 -10.19
C PHE A 97 -10.91 -20.05 -9.17
N ASN A 98 -10.50 -21.22 -8.65
CA ASN A 98 -9.48 -21.30 -7.61
C ASN A 98 -8.10 -20.81 -8.07
N SER A 99 -7.70 -21.08 -9.31
CA SER A 99 -6.44 -20.59 -9.87
C SER A 99 -6.50 -19.12 -10.26
N GLU A 100 -7.64 -18.65 -10.75
CA GLU A 100 -7.85 -17.24 -11.09
C GLU A 100 -7.89 -16.36 -9.85
N PHE A 101 -8.54 -16.83 -8.78
CA PHE A 101 -8.51 -16.18 -7.46
C PHE A 101 -7.09 -15.99 -6.94
N ASP A 102 -6.21 -16.98 -7.10
CA ASP A 102 -4.83 -16.88 -6.63
C ASP A 102 -4.02 -15.85 -7.45
N LYS A 103 -4.20 -15.84 -8.78
CA LYS A 103 -3.61 -14.81 -9.66
C LYS A 103 -4.09 -13.41 -9.28
N GLY A 104 -5.39 -13.23 -9.13
CA GLY A 104 -6.00 -11.96 -8.75
C GLY A 104 -5.52 -11.49 -7.38
N PHE A 105 -5.39 -12.40 -6.40
CA PHE A 105 -4.88 -12.07 -5.07
C PHE A 105 -3.41 -11.63 -5.09
N VAL A 106 -2.55 -12.29 -5.88
CA VAL A 106 -1.16 -11.86 -6.09
C VAL A 106 -1.10 -10.48 -6.74
N LEU A 107 -1.91 -10.24 -7.79
CA LEU A 107 -1.97 -8.97 -8.50
C LEU A 107 -2.44 -7.82 -7.60
N GLY A 108 -3.54 -8.03 -6.88
CA GLY A 108 -4.08 -7.07 -5.92
C GLY A 108 -3.12 -6.79 -4.76
N THR A 109 -2.32 -7.78 -4.33
CA THR A 109 -1.28 -7.57 -3.31
C THR A 109 -0.20 -6.61 -3.80
N GLN A 110 0.25 -6.76 -5.04
CA GLN A 110 1.24 -5.85 -5.66
C GLN A 110 0.65 -4.44 -5.86
N HIS A 111 -0.57 -4.35 -6.38
CA HIS A 111 -1.29 -3.08 -6.53
C HIS A 111 -1.41 -2.33 -5.20
N MET A 112 -1.87 -3.02 -4.14
CA MET A 112 -2.01 -2.42 -2.81
C MET A 112 -0.67 -2.00 -2.19
N GLN A 113 0.40 -2.76 -2.42
CA GLN A 113 1.74 -2.39 -1.98
C GLN A 113 2.16 -1.03 -2.59
N VAL A 114 1.90 -0.82 -3.89
CA VAL A 114 2.16 0.46 -4.57
C VAL A 114 1.23 1.55 -4.05
N ALA A 115 -0.07 1.28 -3.88
CA ALA A 115 -1.04 2.25 -3.38
C ALA A 115 -0.75 2.72 -1.94
N HIS A 116 -0.28 1.81 -1.08
CA HIS A 116 0.18 2.11 0.28
C HIS A 116 1.49 2.92 0.27
N GLN A 117 2.46 2.55 -0.56
CA GLN A 117 3.72 3.30 -0.71
C GLN A 117 3.52 4.73 -1.23
N ARG A 118 2.57 4.93 -2.16
CA ARG A 118 2.19 6.26 -2.68
C ARG A 118 1.27 7.04 -1.74
N GLY A 119 0.81 6.44 -0.64
CA GLY A 119 -0.09 7.07 0.34
C GLY A 119 -1.55 7.22 -0.11
N TYR A 120 -1.94 6.64 -1.27
CA TYR A 120 -3.30 6.72 -1.81
C TYR A 120 -4.31 5.87 -1.06
N ALA A 121 -3.85 4.80 -0.41
CA ALA A 121 -4.68 3.99 0.48
C ALA A 121 -4.09 3.97 1.88
N LYS A 122 -4.81 4.56 2.84
CA LYS A 122 -4.54 4.43 4.28
C LYS A 122 -5.86 4.24 5.00
N PRO A 123 -6.05 3.16 5.78
CA PRO A 123 -7.29 2.96 6.50
C PRO A 123 -7.46 3.98 7.62
N ASP A 124 -8.64 4.60 7.69
CA ASP A 124 -9.05 5.38 8.85
C ASP A 124 -9.55 4.47 9.99
N GLN A 125 -9.82 5.06 11.15
CA GLN A 125 -10.29 4.32 12.33
C GLN A 125 -11.62 3.60 12.09
N ARG A 126 -12.54 4.20 11.31
CA ARG A 126 -13.86 3.62 11.01
C ARG A 126 -13.73 2.41 10.09
N MET A 127 -12.87 2.48 9.08
CA MET A 127 -12.57 1.35 8.21
C MET A 127 -11.86 0.25 8.98
N CYS A 128 -10.90 0.56 9.87
CA CYS A 128 -10.30 -0.46 10.73
C CYS A 128 -11.29 -1.15 11.66
N GLN A 129 -12.27 -0.44 12.23
CA GLN A 129 -13.37 -1.06 12.99
C GLN A 129 -14.20 -2.02 12.12
N ALA A 130 -14.59 -1.60 10.92
CA ALA A 130 -15.35 -2.43 9.98
C ALA A 130 -14.58 -3.69 9.54
N LEU A 131 -13.29 -3.54 9.23
CA LEU A 131 -12.41 -4.64 8.86
C LEU A 131 -12.18 -5.61 10.03
N GLY A 132 -12.02 -5.11 11.25
CA GLY A 132 -11.94 -5.92 12.48
C GLY A 132 -13.19 -6.76 12.73
N MET A 133 -14.40 -6.20 12.50
CA MET A 133 -15.64 -6.98 12.55
C MET A 133 -15.67 -8.08 11.49
N ARG A 134 -15.25 -7.79 10.25
CA ARG A 134 -15.22 -8.77 9.14
C ARG A 134 -14.21 -9.92 9.37
N LEU A 135 -13.13 -9.67 10.12
CA LEU A 135 -12.15 -10.67 10.58
C LEU A 135 -12.65 -11.52 11.74
N ASN A 136 -13.42 -10.96 12.67
CA ASN A 136 -14.00 -11.73 13.77
C ASN A 136 -15.03 -12.75 13.26
N ASN A 137 -15.75 -12.41 12.20
CA ASN A 137 -16.65 -13.32 11.47
C ASN A 137 -15.91 -14.33 10.55
N THR A 138 -14.63 -14.61 10.80
CA THR A 138 -13.81 -15.58 10.06
C THR A 138 -13.37 -16.79 10.91
N ARG A 139 -13.66 -16.77 12.22
CA ARG A 139 -13.30 -17.86 13.15
C ARG A 139 -14.29 -19.02 13.08
#